data_AF-A0A497XLI9-F1
#
_entry.id   AF-A0A497XLI9-F1
#
_cell.length_a   1.000
_cell.length_b   1.000
_cell.length_c   1.000
_cell.angle_alpha   90.00
_cell.angle_beta   90.00
_cell.angle_gamma   90.00
#
_symmetry.space_group_name_H-M   'P 1'
#
loop_
_entity.id
_entity.type
_entity.pdbx_description
1 polymer ?
#
loop_
_entity_poly.entity_id
_entity_poly.type
_entity_poly.pdbx_seq_one_letter_code
_entity_poly.pdbx_strand_id
1 'polypeptide(L)' 'MSDNKRVTDIQKFIEKFEPSKFKMLSRGIEVRGIKDLNRSISFAKEVIEKLKLKLVISHSAEMAMYGSFEVNYLQH' A
#
# COMPACT_ATOMS: atom_id res chain seq x y z
N MET A 1 -20.59 -11.60 -0.91
CA MET A 1 -19.59 -11.75 -2.00
C MET A 1 -18.61 -10.57 -2.11
N SER A 2 -18.70 -9.53 -1.26
CA SER A 2 -17.94 -8.28 -1.43
C SER A 2 -16.58 -8.24 -0.73
N ASP A 3 -16.37 -9.11 0.26
CA ASP A 3 -15.16 -9.16 1.09
C ASP A 3 -13.94 -9.69 0.33
N ASN A 4 -14.17 -10.64 -0.57
CA ASN A 4 -13.10 -11.33 -1.31
C ASN A 4 -12.38 -10.40 -2.29
N LYS A 5 -13.08 -9.40 -2.84
CA LYS A 5 -12.51 -8.48 -3.85
C LYS A 5 -11.50 -7.49 -3.25
N ARG A 6 -11.73 -7.03 -2.02
CA ARG A 6 -10.78 -6.17 -1.30
C ARG A 6 -9.50 -6.93 -0.97
N VAL A 7 -9.65 -8.16 -0.47
CA VAL A 7 -8.49 -9.04 -0.21
C VAL A 7 -7.69 -9.27 -1.49
N THR A 8 -8.34 -9.45 -2.64
CA THR A 8 -7.62 -9.62 -3.91
C THR A 8 -6.82 -8.40 -4.37
N ASP A 9 -7.28 -7.18 -4.09
CA ASP A 9 -6.57 -5.98 -4.55
C ASP A 9 -5.25 -5.78 -3.78
N ILE A 10 -5.25 -6.00 -2.46
CA ILE A 10 -4.02 -5.93 -1.65
C ILE A 10 -3.04 -7.05 -1.99
N GLN A 11 -3.53 -8.27 -2.22
CA GLN A 11 -2.66 -9.37 -2.63
C GLN A 11 -1.95 -9.04 -3.94
N LYS A 12 -2.69 -8.57 -4.96
CA LYS A 12 -2.10 -8.11 -6.23
C LYS A 12 -1.11 -6.97 -6.07
N PHE A 13 -1.39 -6.03 -5.16
CA PHE A 13 -0.45 -4.97 -4.84
C PHE A 13 0.84 -5.55 -4.26
N ILE A 14 0.77 -6.42 -3.27
CA ILE A 14 1.94 -7.04 -2.64
C ILE A 14 2.74 -7.84 -3.67
N GLU A 15 2.09 -8.60 -4.53
CA GLU A 15 2.74 -9.39 -5.59
C GLU A 15 3.49 -8.53 -6.63
N LYS A 16 3.06 -7.29 -6.89
CA LYS A 16 3.73 -6.40 -7.86
C LYS A 16 4.67 -5.38 -7.23
N PHE A 17 4.36 -4.93 -6.02
CA PHE A 17 5.19 -3.97 -5.30
C PHE A 17 6.34 -4.67 -4.55
N GLU A 18 6.18 -5.96 -4.21
CA GLU A 18 7.16 -6.81 -3.53
C GLU A 18 7.83 -6.13 -2.32
N PRO A 19 7.04 -5.66 -1.33
CA PRO A 19 7.58 -4.94 -0.19
C PRO A 19 8.45 -5.87 0.67
N SER A 20 9.69 -5.46 0.97
CA SER A 20 10.60 -6.26 1.80
C SER A 20 10.11 -6.44 3.24
N LYS A 21 9.36 -5.46 3.79
CA LYS A 21 8.74 -5.53 5.12
C LYS A 21 7.39 -4.81 5.09
N PHE A 22 6.36 -5.49 5.58
CA PHE A 22 5.04 -4.90 5.74
C PHE A 22 4.28 -5.52 6.91
N LYS A 23 3.25 -4.82 7.37
CA LYS A 23 2.30 -5.27 8.40
C LYS A 23 0.89 -5.27 7.83
N MET A 24 0.16 -6.37 8.01
CA MET A 24 -1.28 -6.42 7.70
C MET A 24 -2.07 -5.59 8.72
N LEU A 25 -3.00 -4.78 8.24
CA LEU A 25 -3.92 -3.95 9.02
C LEU A 25 -5.36 -4.29 8.64
N SER A 26 -6.33 -4.01 9.52
CA SER A 26 -7.75 -4.21 9.21
C SER A 26 -8.23 -3.36 8.03
N ARG A 27 -7.56 -2.23 7.78
CA ARG A 27 -7.86 -1.29 6.68
C ARG A 27 -6.94 -1.42 5.47
N GLY A 28 -5.94 -2.30 5.52
CA GLY A 28 -5.01 -2.50 4.42
C GLY A 28 -3.65 -3.06 4.85
N ILE A 29 -2.55 -2.46 4.42
CA ILE A 29 -1.20 -2.79 4.88
C ILE A 29 -0.40 -1.54 5.20
N GLU A 30 0.58 -1.67 6.08
CA GLU A 30 1.64 -0.69 6.29
C GLU A 30 2.96 -1.24 5.75
N VAL A 31 3.55 -0.55 4.80
CA VAL A 31 4.88 -0.85 4.27
C VAL A 31 5.91 -0.13 5.13
N ARG A 32 6.94 -0.85 5.59
CA ARG A 32 7.92 -0.35 6.58
C ARG A 32 9.36 -0.53 6.10
N GLY A 33 10.27 0.23 6.70
CA GLY A 33 11.70 0.10 6.42
C GLY A 33 12.11 0.60 5.04
N ILE A 34 11.39 1.60 4.53
CA ILE A 34 11.61 2.19 3.22
C ILE A 34 12.74 3.22 3.33
N LYS A 35 13.84 2.97 2.62
CA LYS A 35 14.99 3.89 2.56
C LYS A 35 14.66 5.15 1.76
N ASP A 36 13.92 5.01 0.67
CA ASP A 36 13.60 6.09 -0.25
C ASP A 36 12.08 6.27 -0.38
N LEU A 37 11.50 6.97 0.60
CA LEU A 37 10.06 7.00 0.80
C LEU A 37 9.32 7.59 -0.40
N ASN A 38 9.80 8.72 -0.93
CA ASN A 38 9.18 9.39 -2.08
C ASN A 38 9.19 8.50 -3.33
N ARG A 39 10.30 7.80 -3.58
CA ARG A 39 10.40 6.87 -4.71
C ARG A 39 9.45 5.68 -4.53
N SER A 40 9.40 5.10 -3.35
CA SER A 40 8.50 3.97 -3.06
C SER A 40 7.03 4.36 -3.11
N ILE A 41 6.65 5.54 -2.62
CA ILE A 41 5.28 6.05 -2.73
C ILE A 41 4.91 6.26 -4.20
N SER A 42 5.80 6.87 -4.99
CA SER A 42 5.57 7.08 -6.43
C SER A 42 5.38 5.75 -7.17
N PHE A 43 6.24 4.77 -6.88
CA PHE A 43 6.11 3.44 -7.47
C PHE A 43 4.83 2.72 -7.01
N ALA A 44 4.46 2.82 -5.74
CA ALA A 44 3.24 2.23 -5.22
C ALA A 44 1.98 2.82 -5.88
N LYS A 45 1.95 4.14 -6.10
CA LYS A 45 0.89 4.80 -6.87
C LYS A 45 0.81 4.26 -8.30
N GLU A 46 1.95 4.14 -8.98
CA GLU A 46 2.02 3.61 -10.34
C GLU A 46 1.48 2.17 -10.42
N VAL A 47 1.83 1.31 -9.45
CA VAL A 47 1.32 -0.08 -9.38
C VAL A 47 -0.21 -0.09 -9.23
N ILE A 48 -0.75 0.74 -8.34
CA ILE A 48 -2.20 0.86 -8.13
C ILE A 48 -2.91 1.30 -9.41
N GLU A 49 -2.38 2.32 -10.09
CA GLU A 49 -2.96 2.84 -11.33
C GLU A 49 -2.87 1.83 -12.48
N LYS A 50 -1.70 1.23 -12.71
CA LYS A 50 -1.50 0.23 -13.79
C LYS A 50 -2.40 -0.98 -13.66
N LEU A 51 -2.63 -1.43 -12.42
CA LEU A 51 -3.46 -2.59 -12.12
C LEU A 51 -4.93 -2.22 -11.85
N LYS A 52 -5.27 -0.93 -11.86
CA LYS A 52 -6.61 -0.39 -11.54
C LYS A 52 -7.15 -0.89 -10.19
N LEU A 53 -6.27 -0.97 -9.19
CA LEU A 53 -6.64 -1.45 -7.85
C LEU A 53 -7.45 -0.40 -7.10
N LYS A 54 -8.40 -0.85 -6.26
CA LYS A 54 -9.19 0.03 -5.40
C LYS A 54 -8.46 0.32 -4.08
N LEU A 55 -7.25 0.84 -4.18
CA LEU A 55 -6.37 1.14 -3.05
C LEU A 55 -5.94 2.61 -3.05
N VAL A 56 -5.62 3.14 -1.88
CA VAL A 56 -5.10 4.49 -1.70
C VAL A 56 -3.84 4.47 -0.86
N ILE A 57 -2.89 5.34 -1.20
CA ILE A 57 -1.69 5.55 -0.39
C ILE A 57 -1.99 6.60 0.67
N SER A 58 -1.68 6.30 1.93
CA SER A 58 -1.70 7.25 3.03
C SER A 58 -0.31 7.33 3.64
N HIS A 59 0.18 8.54 3.87
CA HIS A 59 1.43 8.76 4.59
C HIS A 59 1.26 10.00 5.47
N SER A 60 1.82 9.95 6.67
CA SER A 60 1.85 11.07 7.61
C SER A 60 3.30 11.46 7.88
N ALA A 61 3.51 12.65 8.45
CA ALA A 61 4.85 13.12 8.80
C ALA A 61 5.56 12.13 9.75
N GLU A 62 4.85 11.55 10.71
CA GLU A 62 5.38 10.55 11.65
C GLU A 62 5.81 9.27 10.93
N MET A 63 4.97 8.72 10.04
CA MET A 63 5.34 7.56 9.21
C MET A 63 6.55 7.87 8.34
N ALA A 64 6.64 9.08 7.79
CA ALA A 64 7.76 9.48 6.97
C ALA A 64 9.08 9.52 7.75
N MET A 65 9.06 9.95 9.01
CA MET A 65 10.23 9.94 9.89
C MET A 65 10.80 8.53 10.12
N TYR A 66 9.93 7.52 10.16
CA TYR A 66 10.33 6.12 10.36
C TYR A 66 10.41 5.31 9.05
N GLY A 67 10.25 5.95 7.89
CA GLY A 67 10.33 5.29 6.59
C GLY A 67 9.20 4.29 6.36
N SER A 68 7.95 4.69 6.62
CA SER A 68 6.75 3.90 6.35
C SER A 68 5.67 4.68 5.60
N PHE A 69 4.76 3.93 4.98
CA PHE A 69 3.50 4.44 4.44
C PHE A 69 2.44 3.32 4.46
N GLU A 70 1.18 3.70 4.40
CA GLU A 70 0.06 2.79 4.37
C GLU A 70 -0.55 2.68 2.97
N VAL A 71 -1.03 1.48 2.66
CA VAL A 71 -1.85 1.18 1.50
C VAL A 71 -3.19 0.71 2.02
N ASN A 72 -4.20 1.58 1.92
CA ASN A 72 -5.51 1.36 2.49
C ASN A 72 -6.52 1.00 1.39
N TYR A 73 -7.57 0.27 1.76
CA TYR A 73 -8.72 0.11 0.87
C TYR A 73 -9.34 1.47 0.57
N LEU A 74 -9.70 1.71 -0.69
CA LEU A 74 -10.49 2.89 -1.06
C LEU A 74 -11.84 2.79 -0.34
N GLN A 75 -12.03 3.60 0.71
CA GLN A 75 -13.30 3.73 1.40
C GLN A 75 -14.20 4.65 0.58
N HIS A 76 -15.38 4.14 0.22
CA HIS A 76 -16.46 4.89 -0.41
C HIS A 76 -17.39 5.41 0.67
#